data_AF-A0A175VP20-F1
#
_entry.id   AF-A0A175VP20-F1
#
_cell.length_a   1.000
_cell.length_b   1.000
_cell.length_c   1.000
_cell.angle_alpha   90.00
_cell.angle_beta   90.00
_cell.angle_gamma   90.00
#
_symmetry.space_group_name_H-M   'P 1'
#
loop_
_entity.id
_entity.type
_entity.pdbx_description
1 polymer ?
#
loop_
_entity_poly.entity_id
_entity_poly.type
_entity_poly.pdbx_seq_one_letter_code
_entity_poly.pdbx_strand_id
1 'polypeptide(L)'
;MAIFQSPIDSASLFYRYYVPSSSPHRPATATKQQPLTLVFLHGWPMSSRMFDQLIVPLVETHRFPVIAPDRCGFGGSDWSTPTTGEVTFDTFVADLVSLLEQLNPGPFVFVAASMGCSESVLVHAASESLRRQCRGFVWLGPNMPYSVSCDECPGAPAPEIWDSLINSFRLSDAKDFIAQQAHGIFRTDLGNRVGERTVL
;
A
#
# COMPACT_ATOMS: atom_id res chain seq x y z
N MET A 1 11.83 13.91 6.90
CA MET A 1 11.30 12.61 6.43
C MET A 1 10.31 12.16 7.49
N ALA A 2 9.07 11.82 7.13
CA ALA A 2 8.04 11.49 8.10
C ALA A 2 8.24 10.04 8.57
N ILE A 3 8.50 9.89 9.86
CA ILE A 3 8.81 8.62 10.53
C ILE A 3 7.85 8.46 11.71
N PHE A 4 7.37 7.24 11.94
CA PHE A 4 6.70 6.84 13.18
C PHE A 4 7.40 5.60 13.76
N GLN A 5 7.15 5.31 15.02
CA GLN A 5 7.74 4.14 15.68
C GLN A 5 6.75 2.98 15.63
N SER A 6 7.21 1.80 15.23
CA SER A 6 6.41 0.57 15.32
C SER A 6 5.98 0.34 16.78
N PRO A 7 4.69 0.01 17.04
CA PRO A 7 4.25 -0.38 18.38
C PRO A 7 4.82 -1.72 18.85
N ILE A 8 5.47 -2.49 17.96
CA ILE A 8 5.95 -3.84 18.24
C ILE A 8 7.32 -3.79 18.92
N ASP A 9 8.27 -3.09 18.31
CA ASP A 9 9.67 -3.05 18.73
C ASP A 9 10.33 -1.67 18.61
N SER A 10 9.54 -0.62 18.35
CA SER A 10 10.02 0.74 18.07
C SER A 10 10.94 0.87 16.85
N ALA A 11 10.84 -0.03 15.86
CA ALA A 11 11.49 0.20 14.56
C ALA A 11 11.02 1.52 13.94
N SER A 12 11.93 2.22 13.23
CA SER A 12 11.59 3.48 12.56
C SER A 12 10.95 3.23 11.20
N LEU A 13 9.66 3.52 11.10
CA LEU A 13 8.86 3.25 9.91
C LEU A 13 8.55 4.56 9.17
N PHE A 14 8.80 4.57 7.87
CA PHE A 14 8.57 5.71 7.00
C PHE A 14 7.15 5.78 6.48
N TYR A 15 6.64 7.00 6.38
CA TYR A 15 5.43 7.29 5.64
C TYR A 15 5.53 8.62 4.92
N ARG A 16 4.75 8.74 3.87
CA ARG A 16 4.49 10.04 3.22
C ARG A 16 3.23 10.63 3.80
N TYR A 17 3.30 11.93 4.08
CA TYR A 17 2.13 12.70 4.44
C TYR A 17 2.14 14.00 3.68
N TYR A 18 1.23 14.11 2.71
CA TYR A 18 1.09 15.28 1.87
C TYR A 18 -0.25 15.96 2.15
N VAL A 19 -0.18 17.23 2.49
CA VAL A 19 -1.35 18.08 2.70
C VAL A 19 -1.35 19.16 1.60
N PRO A 20 -2.49 19.42 0.94
CA PRO A 20 -2.57 20.45 -0.08
C PRO A 20 -2.18 21.83 0.47
N SER A 21 -1.27 22.53 -0.22
CA SER A 21 -0.79 23.87 0.18
C SER A 21 -1.94 24.88 0.31
N SER A 22 -1.97 25.68 1.38
CA SER A 22 -2.95 26.78 1.53
C SER A 22 -2.85 27.84 0.43
N SER A 23 -1.70 27.92 -0.26
CA SER A 23 -1.42 28.87 -1.34
C SER A 23 -1.06 28.12 -2.63
N PRO A 24 -2.04 27.54 -3.34
CA PRO A 24 -1.76 26.75 -4.54
C PRO A 24 -1.28 27.59 -5.72
N HIS A 25 -0.33 27.04 -6.48
CA HIS A 25 0.09 27.62 -7.77
C HIS A 25 -0.96 27.42 -8.89
N ARG A 26 -1.87 26.44 -8.75
CA ARG A 26 -2.97 26.19 -9.70
C ARG A 26 -4.32 26.29 -9.00
N PRO A 27 -5.34 26.91 -9.61
CA PRO A 27 -6.67 26.96 -9.02
C PRO A 27 -7.20 25.54 -8.76
N ALA A 28 -7.77 25.33 -7.57
CA ALA A 28 -8.37 24.05 -7.22
C ALA A 28 -9.57 23.75 -8.12
N THR A 29 -9.67 22.52 -8.62
CA THR A 29 -10.89 22.04 -9.29
C THR A 29 -11.92 21.52 -8.28
N ALA A 30 -11.56 21.41 -6.99
CA ALA A 30 -12.37 20.77 -5.96
C ALA A 30 -13.38 21.73 -5.30
N THR A 31 -14.58 21.22 -5.04
CA THR A 31 -15.67 21.89 -4.34
C THR A 31 -15.37 22.07 -2.84
N LYS A 32 -15.97 23.10 -2.20
CA LYS A 32 -15.79 23.55 -0.80
C LYS A 32 -15.91 22.50 0.33
N GLN A 33 -16.18 21.22 0.05
CA GLN A 33 -16.25 20.20 1.09
C GLN A 33 -14.86 19.81 1.57
N GLN A 34 -14.74 19.51 2.87
CA GLN A 34 -13.50 19.03 3.46
C GLN A 34 -13.06 17.75 2.73
N PRO A 35 -11.87 17.72 2.11
CA PRO A 35 -11.46 16.60 1.28
C PRO A 35 -11.24 15.35 2.14
N LEU A 36 -11.65 14.19 1.62
CA LEU A 36 -11.34 12.90 2.22
C LEU A 36 -9.82 12.67 2.17
N THR A 37 -9.23 12.15 3.25
CA THR A 37 -7.84 11.72 3.22
C THR A 37 -7.73 10.41 2.41
N LEU A 38 -6.75 10.31 1.52
CA LEU A 38 -6.47 9.08 0.78
C LEU A 38 -5.31 8.33 1.44
N VAL A 39 -5.56 7.10 1.88
CA VAL A 39 -4.55 6.23 2.51
C VAL A 39 -4.09 5.18 1.50
N PHE A 40 -2.87 5.33 1.00
CA PHE A 40 -2.29 4.48 -0.04
C PHE A 40 -1.50 3.30 0.54
N LEU A 41 -1.85 2.06 0.15
CA LEU A 41 -1.17 0.83 0.60
C LEU A 41 -0.57 0.07 -0.58
N HIS A 42 0.76 -0.06 -0.61
CA HIS A 42 1.50 -0.58 -1.77
C HIS A 42 1.37 -2.11 -1.93
N GLY A 43 1.70 -2.67 -3.09
CA GLY A 43 1.83 -4.13 -3.26
C GLY A 43 3.21 -4.64 -2.84
N TRP A 44 3.38 -5.96 -2.74
CA TRP A 44 4.70 -6.59 -2.64
C TRP A 44 5.33 -6.71 -4.05
N PRO A 45 6.65 -6.51 -4.23
CA PRO A 45 7.66 -6.04 -3.26
C PRO A 45 7.89 -4.51 -3.35
N MET A 46 6.85 -3.74 -3.67
CA MET A 46 6.94 -2.30 -3.93
C MET A 46 7.13 -1.48 -2.63
N SER A 47 7.07 -0.16 -2.76
CA SER A 47 6.90 0.81 -1.66
C SER A 47 5.87 1.88 -2.06
N SER A 48 5.61 2.86 -1.19
CA SER A 48 4.78 4.04 -1.45
C SER A 48 5.13 4.77 -2.75
N ARG A 49 6.38 4.64 -3.23
CA ARG A 49 6.85 5.16 -4.52
C ARG A 49 6.03 4.68 -5.72
N MET A 50 5.39 3.51 -5.64
CA MET A 50 4.55 3.00 -6.74
C MET A 50 3.39 3.94 -7.10
N PHE A 51 2.99 4.80 -6.16
CA PHE A 51 1.89 5.73 -6.33
C PHE A 51 2.34 7.16 -6.65
N ASP A 52 3.64 7.43 -6.85
CA ASP A 52 4.14 8.81 -7.07
C ASP A 52 3.36 9.52 -8.21
N GLN A 53 3.06 8.81 -9.31
CA GLN A 53 2.30 9.39 -10.43
C GLN A 53 0.82 9.66 -10.15
N LEU A 54 0.23 8.97 -9.17
CA LEU A 54 -1.15 9.22 -8.74
C LEU A 54 -1.20 10.29 -7.65
N ILE A 55 -0.30 10.23 -6.68
CA ILE A 55 -0.27 11.09 -5.51
C ILE A 55 -0.08 12.56 -5.92
N VAL A 56 0.87 12.86 -6.82
CA VAL A 56 1.17 14.23 -7.23
C VAL A 56 -0.08 14.97 -7.75
N PRO A 57 -0.79 14.50 -8.79
CA PRO A 57 -1.98 15.19 -9.26
C PRO A 57 -3.13 15.19 -8.24
N LEU A 58 -3.29 14.13 -7.44
CA LEU A 58 -4.33 14.07 -6.40
C LEU A 58 -4.15 15.14 -5.33
N VAL A 59 -2.90 15.40 -4.91
CA VAL A 59 -2.60 16.44 -3.91
C VAL A 59 -2.63 17.84 -4.55
N GLU A 60 -1.92 18.04 -5.66
CA GLU A 60 -1.72 19.38 -6.23
C GLU A 60 -2.97 19.93 -6.92
N THR A 61 -3.65 19.09 -7.71
CA THR A 61 -4.78 19.52 -8.56
C THR A 61 -6.11 19.24 -7.88
N HIS A 62 -6.30 18.02 -7.37
CA HIS A 62 -7.56 17.60 -6.76
C HIS A 62 -7.65 17.88 -5.26
N ARG A 63 -6.55 18.30 -4.63
CA ARG A 63 -6.53 18.81 -3.27
C ARG A 63 -6.91 17.77 -2.22
N PHE A 64 -6.58 16.50 -2.45
CA PHE A 64 -6.72 15.46 -1.45
C PHE A 64 -5.49 15.38 -0.55
N PRO A 65 -5.64 15.35 0.79
CA PRO A 65 -4.59 14.90 1.68
C PRO A 65 -4.25 13.44 1.40
N VAL A 66 -2.98 13.08 1.51
CA VAL A 66 -2.48 11.73 1.23
C VAL A 66 -1.61 11.24 2.37
N ILE A 67 -1.87 10.02 2.82
CA ILE A 67 -0.99 9.22 3.69
C ILE A 67 -0.55 8.00 2.88
N ALA A 68 0.75 7.73 2.80
CA ALA A 68 1.27 6.54 2.11
C ALA A 68 2.46 5.93 2.90
N PRO A 69 2.20 4.98 3.81
CA PRO A 69 3.24 4.30 4.57
C PRO A 69 4.02 3.31 3.72
N ASP A 70 5.30 3.15 4.05
CA ASP A 70 6.10 2.01 3.66
C ASP A 70 6.04 0.98 4.79
N ARG A 71 5.71 -0.28 4.48
CA ARG A 71 5.69 -1.37 5.47
C ARG A 71 7.07 -1.60 6.06
N CYS A 72 7.13 -2.18 7.26
CA CYS A 72 8.40 -2.59 7.85
C CYS A 72 9.20 -3.46 6.87
N GLY A 73 10.46 -3.09 6.63
CA GLY A 73 11.33 -3.75 5.66
C GLY A 73 11.18 -3.33 4.20
N PHE A 74 10.30 -2.37 3.89
CA PHE A 74 10.09 -1.85 2.54
C PHE A 74 10.43 -0.37 2.47
N GLY A 75 10.86 0.07 1.29
CA GLY A 75 11.08 1.49 1.00
C GLY A 75 11.99 2.18 2.01
N GLY A 76 11.48 3.23 2.66
CA GLY A 76 12.22 4.00 3.67
C GLY A 76 12.09 3.49 5.11
N SER A 77 11.40 2.38 5.33
CA SER A 77 11.14 1.82 6.67
C SER A 77 12.21 0.81 7.08
N ASP A 78 12.58 0.85 8.36
CA ASP A 78 13.40 -0.18 8.99
C ASP A 78 12.66 -1.54 9.03
N TRP A 79 13.42 -2.60 9.24
CA TRP A 79 12.86 -3.91 9.53
C TRP A 79 12.35 -3.96 10.97
N SER A 80 11.08 -4.32 11.16
CA SER A 80 10.49 -4.62 12.47
C SER A 80 10.38 -6.13 12.60
N THR A 81 10.84 -6.68 13.72
CA THR A 81 10.82 -8.13 13.97
C THR A 81 10.09 -8.39 15.27
N PRO A 82 8.88 -8.96 15.24
CA PRO A 82 8.22 -9.45 16.44
C PRO A 82 9.12 -10.41 17.22
N THR A 83 8.92 -10.54 18.53
CA THR A 83 9.69 -11.46 19.38
C THR A 83 9.58 -12.92 18.96
N THR A 84 8.53 -13.28 18.21
CA THR A 84 8.35 -14.59 17.59
C THR A 84 9.32 -14.86 16.44
N GLY A 85 9.96 -13.83 15.89
CA GLY A 85 10.82 -13.90 14.71
C GLY A 85 10.05 -13.86 13.38
N GLU A 86 8.72 -13.97 13.40
CA GLU A 86 7.89 -14.03 12.20
C GLU A 86 7.15 -12.71 11.96
N VAL A 87 7.27 -12.19 10.73
CA VAL A 87 6.50 -11.04 10.25
C VAL A 87 5.25 -11.56 9.54
N THR A 88 4.07 -11.25 10.06
CA THR A 88 2.77 -11.68 9.51
C THR A 88 1.90 -10.47 9.15
N PHE A 89 0.70 -10.71 8.61
CA PHE A 89 -0.28 -9.63 8.44
C PHE A 89 -0.60 -8.90 9.75
N ASP A 90 -0.55 -9.58 10.90
CA ASP A 90 -0.78 -8.94 12.20
C ASP A 90 0.28 -7.89 12.50
N THR A 91 1.53 -8.13 12.10
CA THR A 91 2.64 -7.16 12.20
C THR A 91 2.31 -5.90 11.40
N PHE A 92 2.00 -6.06 10.10
CA PHE A 92 1.69 -4.94 9.22
C PHE A 92 0.44 -4.16 9.65
N VAL A 93 -0.58 -4.88 10.12
CA VAL A 93 -1.84 -4.31 10.61
C VAL A 93 -1.61 -3.52 11.89
N ALA A 94 -0.80 -4.02 12.84
CA ALA A 94 -0.48 -3.30 14.07
C ALA A 94 0.26 -1.99 13.78
N ASP A 95 1.25 -2.01 12.89
CA ASP A 95 1.97 -0.81 12.45
C ASP A 95 1.01 0.21 11.82
N LEU A 96 0.16 -0.24 10.90
CA LEU A 96 -0.75 0.64 10.16
C LEU A 96 -1.87 1.20 11.04
N VAL A 97 -2.44 0.40 11.94
CA VAL A 97 -3.40 0.89 12.95
C VAL A 97 -2.77 1.96 13.81
N SER A 98 -1.57 1.70 14.35
CA SER A 98 -0.85 2.65 15.20
C SER A 98 -0.59 3.96 14.47
N LEU A 99 -0.12 3.91 13.22
CA LEU A 99 0.10 5.11 12.41
C LEU A 99 -1.20 5.91 12.21
N LEU A 100 -2.28 5.25 11.77
CA LEU A 100 -3.52 5.95 11.42
C LEU A 100 -4.24 6.49 12.66
N GLU A 101 -4.16 5.82 13.81
CA GLU A 101 -4.70 6.33 15.06
C GLU A 101 -3.89 7.53 15.58
N GLN A 102 -2.56 7.51 15.46
CA GLN A 102 -1.72 8.65 15.80
C GLN A 102 -1.99 9.87 14.93
N LEU A 103 -2.14 9.67 13.61
CA LEU A 103 -2.40 10.76 12.66
C LEU A 103 -3.84 11.25 12.70
N ASN A 104 -4.79 10.37 13.06
CA ASN A 104 -6.23 10.62 13.06
C ASN A 104 -6.70 11.37 11.79
N PRO A 105 -6.68 10.71 10.62
CA PRO A 105 -6.85 11.35 9.32
C PRO A 105 -8.25 11.96 9.09
N GLY A 106 -9.20 11.78 10.02
CA GLY A 106 -10.60 12.09 9.83
C GLY A 106 -11.21 11.14 8.79
N PRO A 107 -12.30 11.54 8.11
CA PRO A 107 -12.88 10.72 7.06
C PRO A 107 -11.86 10.40 5.96
N PHE A 108 -11.66 9.10 5.68
CA PHE A 108 -10.63 8.65 4.74
C PHE A 108 -11.11 7.51 3.84
N VAL A 109 -10.39 7.28 2.75
CA VAL A 109 -10.59 6.15 1.83
C VAL A 109 -9.27 5.40 1.67
N PHE A 110 -9.31 4.08 1.74
CA PHE A 110 -8.16 3.25 1.38
C PHE A 110 -8.01 3.17 -0.13
N VAL A 111 -6.79 3.37 -0.63
CA VAL A 111 -6.40 3.10 -2.02
C VAL A 111 -5.28 2.06 -1.97
N ALA A 112 -5.58 0.81 -2.28
CA ALA A 112 -4.67 -0.29 -2.00
C ALA A 112 -4.41 -1.18 -3.21
N ALA A 113 -3.20 -1.73 -3.31
CA ALA A 113 -2.80 -2.64 -4.37
C ALA A 113 -2.36 -4.00 -3.83
N SER A 114 -2.79 -5.09 -4.47
CA SER A 114 -2.38 -6.46 -4.12
C SER A 114 -2.53 -6.71 -2.61
N MET A 115 -1.44 -7.08 -1.92
CA MET A 115 -1.36 -7.32 -0.48
C MET A 115 -1.97 -6.20 0.38
N GLY A 116 -1.85 -4.94 -0.07
CA GLY A 116 -2.46 -3.80 0.61
C GLY A 116 -3.98 -3.88 0.70
N CYS A 117 -4.65 -4.60 -0.21
CA CYS A 117 -6.09 -4.77 -0.15
C CYS A 117 -6.48 -5.58 1.09
N SER A 118 -5.78 -6.69 1.35
CA SER A 118 -5.95 -7.52 2.55
C SER A 118 -5.72 -6.69 3.82
N GLU A 119 -4.63 -5.92 3.86
CA GLU A 119 -4.33 -5.05 5.01
C GLU A 119 -5.41 -4.00 5.24
N SER A 120 -5.96 -3.39 4.18
CA SER A 120 -7.03 -2.40 4.32
C SER A 120 -8.26 -2.99 5.03
N VAL A 121 -8.61 -4.25 4.75
CA VAL A 121 -9.72 -4.94 5.40
C VAL A 121 -9.38 -5.30 6.84
N LEU A 122 -8.17 -5.82 7.08
CA LEU A 122 -7.74 -6.22 8.42
C LEU A 122 -7.63 -5.01 9.37
N VAL A 123 -7.09 -3.88 8.92
CA VAL A 123 -7.06 -2.62 9.70
C VAL A 123 -8.46 -2.11 10.00
N HIS A 124 -9.36 -2.14 9.00
CA HIS A 124 -10.76 -1.77 9.19
C HIS A 124 -11.48 -2.68 10.21
N ALA A 125 -11.13 -3.96 10.26
CA ALA A 125 -11.65 -4.88 11.26
C ALA A 125 -11.04 -4.61 12.66
N ALA A 126 -9.74 -4.32 12.73
CA ALA A 126 -8.97 -4.22 13.97
C ALA A 126 -9.29 -2.99 14.84
N SER A 127 -9.61 -1.84 14.25
CA SER A 127 -9.88 -0.61 15.02
C SER A 127 -11.29 -0.05 14.78
N GLU A 128 -12.08 0.07 15.84
CA GLU A 128 -13.42 0.70 15.76
C GLU A 128 -13.35 2.18 15.36
N SER A 129 -12.33 2.90 15.84
CA SER A 129 -12.14 4.29 15.47
C SER A 129 -11.90 4.43 13.97
N LEU A 130 -10.96 3.65 13.42
CA LEU A 130 -10.66 3.67 11.99
C LEU A 130 -11.83 3.16 11.15
N ARG A 131 -12.57 2.15 11.62
CA ARG A 131 -13.78 1.65 10.96
C ARG A 131 -14.84 2.73 10.78
N ARG A 132 -15.08 3.56 11.81
CA ARG A 132 -16.04 4.66 11.74
C ARG A 132 -15.61 5.79 10.81
N GLN A 133 -14.30 6.00 10.67
CA GLN A 133 -13.72 7.04 9.82
C GLN A 133 -13.60 6.60 8.35
N CYS A 134 -13.46 5.30 8.09
CA CYS A 134 -13.35 4.75 6.74
C CYS A 134 -14.63 4.98 5.93
N ARG A 135 -14.48 5.58 4.74
CA ARG A 135 -15.57 5.91 3.82
C ARG A 135 -15.63 5.02 2.60
N GLY A 136 -14.65 4.14 2.43
CA GLY A 136 -14.63 3.17 1.33
C GLY A 136 -13.24 2.65 1.02
N PHE A 137 -13.20 1.79 0.00
CA PHE A 137 -12.01 1.11 -0.48
C PHE A 137 -11.93 1.24 -2.00
N VAL A 138 -10.73 1.50 -2.50
CA VAL A 138 -10.37 1.44 -3.92
C VAL A 138 -9.23 0.43 -4.04
N TRP A 139 -9.49 -0.70 -4.68
CA TRP A 139 -8.54 -1.80 -4.79
C TRP A 139 -8.00 -1.96 -6.21
N LEU A 140 -6.70 -2.22 -6.29
CA LEU A 140 -5.94 -2.43 -7.52
C LEU A 140 -5.35 -3.85 -7.49
N GLY A 141 -5.99 -4.78 -8.20
CA GLY A 141 -5.56 -6.19 -8.25
C GLY A 141 -5.52 -6.86 -6.87
N PRO A 142 -6.65 -6.98 -6.15
CA PRO A 142 -6.68 -7.58 -4.82
C PRO A 142 -6.26 -9.06 -4.86
N ASN A 143 -5.44 -9.49 -3.89
CA ASN A 143 -5.00 -10.88 -3.71
C ASN A 143 -5.69 -11.53 -2.48
N MET A 144 -7.02 -11.42 -2.41
CA MET A 144 -7.82 -11.85 -1.26
C MET A 144 -9.18 -12.40 -1.69
N PRO A 145 -9.87 -13.24 -0.88
CA PRO A 145 -9.46 -13.71 0.46
C PRO A 145 -8.38 -14.80 0.43
N TYR A 146 -8.17 -15.47 -0.70
CA TYR A 146 -7.19 -16.56 -0.82
C TYR A 146 -6.04 -16.16 -1.75
N SER A 147 -4.84 -16.01 -1.18
CA SER A 147 -3.61 -15.81 -1.96
C SER A 147 -3.11 -17.12 -2.58
N VAL A 148 -3.44 -18.26 -1.98
CA VAL A 148 -2.96 -19.58 -2.37
C VAL A 148 -4.14 -20.51 -2.57
N SER A 149 -4.06 -21.41 -3.56
CA SER A 149 -5.08 -22.44 -3.82
C SER A 149 -5.33 -23.30 -2.60
N CYS A 150 -6.61 -23.50 -2.27
CA CYS A 150 -7.08 -24.39 -1.21
C CYS A 150 -8.41 -25.03 -1.61
N ASP A 151 -8.94 -25.92 -0.78
CA ASP A 151 -10.23 -26.58 -1.03
C ASP A 151 -11.38 -25.58 -1.22
N GLU A 152 -11.36 -24.47 -0.49
CA GLU A 152 -12.38 -23.40 -0.58
C GLU A 152 -12.22 -22.53 -1.82
N CYS A 153 -10.99 -22.38 -2.33
CA CYS A 153 -10.70 -21.62 -3.54
C CYS A 153 -9.64 -22.31 -4.41
N PRO A 154 -10.02 -23.35 -5.17
CA PRO A 154 -9.09 -24.07 -6.03
C PRO A 154 -8.52 -23.22 -7.17
N GLY A 155 -9.19 -22.11 -7.51
CA GLY A 155 -8.78 -21.19 -8.57
C GLY A 155 -7.78 -20.11 -8.13
N ALA A 156 -7.43 -20.03 -6.85
CA ALA A 156 -6.36 -19.15 -6.39
C ALA A 156 -4.97 -19.67 -6.89
N PRO A 157 -3.93 -18.84 -6.91
CA PRO A 157 -2.60 -19.25 -7.37
C PRO A 157 -2.05 -20.47 -6.62
N ALA A 158 -1.47 -21.41 -7.35
CA ALA A 158 -0.79 -22.56 -6.73
C ALA A 158 0.43 -22.08 -5.90
N PRO A 159 0.78 -22.75 -4.79
CA PRO A 159 1.92 -22.38 -3.94
C PRO A 159 3.23 -22.18 -4.73
N GLU A 160 3.45 -23.01 -5.74
CA GLU A 160 4.66 -23.02 -6.55
C GLU A 160 4.84 -21.72 -7.36
N ILE A 161 3.74 -21.02 -7.67
CA ILE A 161 3.79 -19.71 -8.34
C ILE A 161 4.43 -18.68 -7.39
N TRP A 162 4.05 -18.71 -6.11
CA TRP A 162 4.64 -17.81 -5.11
C TRP A 162 6.09 -18.16 -4.81
N ASP A 163 6.41 -19.45 -4.69
CA ASP A 163 7.79 -19.89 -4.51
C ASP A 163 8.68 -19.43 -5.66
N SER A 164 8.19 -19.55 -6.90
CA SER A 164 8.89 -19.05 -8.08
C SER A 164 9.08 -17.54 -8.02
N LEU A 165 8.04 -16.77 -7.70
CA LEU A 165 8.13 -15.30 -7.59
C LEU A 165 9.13 -14.87 -6.51
N ILE A 166 9.09 -15.51 -5.34
CA ILE A 166 10.01 -15.22 -4.23
C ILE A 166 11.44 -15.56 -4.61
N ASN A 167 11.67 -16.71 -5.26
CA ASN A 167 13.00 -17.11 -5.72
C ASN A 167 13.52 -16.17 -6.80
N SER A 168 12.69 -15.78 -7.78
CA SER A 168 13.07 -14.78 -8.78
C SER A 168 13.43 -13.45 -8.14
N PHE A 169 12.68 -13.00 -7.13
CA PHE A 169 13.01 -11.77 -6.40
C PHE A 169 14.35 -11.87 -5.65
N ARG A 170 14.63 -13.00 -5.00
CA ARG A 170 15.90 -13.23 -4.28
C ARG A 170 17.13 -13.30 -5.18
N LEU A 171 16.96 -13.79 -6.41
CA LEU A 171 18.05 -14.03 -7.35
C LEU A 171 18.29 -12.85 -8.31
N SER A 172 17.40 -11.87 -8.36
CA SER A 172 17.48 -10.73 -9.28
C SER A 172 17.74 -9.43 -8.52
N ASP A 173 18.24 -8.41 -9.21
CA ASP A 173 18.07 -7.03 -8.72
C ASP A 173 16.56 -6.72 -8.67
N ALA A 174 16.12 -5.94 -7.67
CA ALA A 174 14.71 -5.59 -7.51
C ALA A 174 14.12 -4.93 -8.78
N LYS A 175 14.92 -4.15 -9.52
CA LYS A 175 14.49 -3.56 -10.79
C LYS A 175 14.27 -4.61 -11.88
N ASP A 176 15.21 -5.53 -12.01
CA ASP A 176 15.13 -6.62 -12.99
C ASP A 176 13.93 -7.52 -12.69
N PHE A 177 13.65 -7.76 -11.41
CA PHE A 177 12.47 -8.50 -10.98
C PHE A 177 11.18 -7.82 -11.47
N ILE A 178 11.03 -6.52 -11.21
CA ILE A 178 9.84 -5.77 -11.62
C ILE A 178 9.67 -5.82 -13.14
N ALA A 179 10.76 -5.57 -13.88
CA ALA A 179 10.75 -5.56 -15.32
C ALA A 179 10.33 -6.91 -15.91
N GLN A 180 10.87 -8.00 -15.37
CA GLN A 180 10.55 -9.36 -15.80
C GLN A 180 9.11 -9.76 -15.46
N GLN A 181 8.62 -9.38 -14.28
CA GLN A 181 7.31 -9.79 -13.80
C GLN A 181 6.17 -8.87 -14.24
N ALA A 182 6.46 -7.65 -14.68
CA ALA A 182 5.45 -6.66 -15.08
C ALA A 182 4.44 -7.22 -16.10
N HIS A 183 4.91 -8.02 -17.05
CA HIS A 183 4.04 -8.61 -18.06
C HIS A 183 2.96 -9.54 -17.47
N GLY A 184 3.34 -10.35 -16.49
CA GLY A 184 2.44 -11.27 -15.79
C GLY A 184 1.58 -10.55 -14.75
N ILE A 185 2.20 -9.72 -13.91
CA ILE A 185 1.52 -8.95 -12.85
C ILE A 185 0.43 -8.05 -13.44
N PHE A 186 0.72 -7.35 -14.53
CA PHE A 186 -0.22 -6.44 -15.17
C PHE A 186 -1.03 -7.09 -16.28
N ARG A 187 -0.92 -8.41 -16.50
CA ARG A 187 -1.68 -9.15 -17.51
C ARG A 187 -1.64 -8.47 -18.89
N THR A 188 -0.43 -8.17 -19.35
CA THR A 188 -0.22 -7.53 -20.67
C THR A 188 -0.71 -8.42 -21.82
N ASP A 189 -0.79 -9.73 -21.60
CA ASP A 189 -1.45 -10.71 -22.47
C ASP A 189 -2.93 -10.40 -22.71
N LEU A 190 -3.60 -9.72 -21.77
CA LEU A 190 -4.99 -9.29 -21.89
C LEU A 190 -5.15 -7.88 -22.50
N GLY A 191 -4.07 -7.31 -23.06
CA GLY A 191 -4.08 -5.99 -23.70
C GLY A 191 -3.81 -4.82 -22.76
N ASN A 192 -3.51 -5.07 -21.48
CA ASN A 192 -3.04 -4.04 -20.56
C ASN A 192 -1.68 -3.48 -21.00
N ARG A 193 -1.47 -2.18 -20.82
CA ARG A 193 -0.21 -1.51 -21.16
C ARG A 193 0.55 -1.13 -19.90
N VAL A 194 1.83 -1.47 -19.85
CA VAL A 194 2.76 -1.04 -18.80
C VAL A 194 3.51 0.17 -19.34
N GLY A 195 3.51 1.28 -18.59
CA GLY A 195 4.25 2.48 -18.99
C GLY A 195 5.75 2.23 -18.90
N GLU A 196 6.55 2.78 -19.83
CA GLU A 196 8.01 2.59 -19.86
C GLU A 196 8.69 2.92 -18.51
N ARG A 197 8.17 3.93 -17.80
CA ARG A 197 8.66 4.33 -16.47
C ARG A 197 8.37 3.33 -15.34
N THR A 198 7.49 2.36 -15.56
CA THR A 198 7.20 1.29 -14.60
C THR A 198 8.23 0.15 -14.71
N VAL A 199 8.96 0.07 -15.84
CA VAL A 199 9.88 -1.03 -16.17
C VAL A 199 11.36 -0.63 -15.99
N LEU A 200 11.66 0.65 -15.73
CA LEU A 200 13.00 1.24 -15.60
C LEU A 200 13.31 1.70 -14.16
#